data_AF-A0A0Q8SQP4-F1
#
_entry.id   AF-A0A0Q8SQP4-F1
#
_cell.length_a   1.000
_cell.length_b   1.000
_cell.length_c   1.000
_cell.angle_alpha   90.00
_cell.angle_beta   90.00
_cell.angle_gamma   90.00
#
_symmetry.space_group_name_H-M   'P 1'
#
loop_
_entity.id
_entity.type
_entity.pdbx_description
1 polymer ?
#
loop_
_entity_poly.entity_id
_entity_poly.type
_entity_poly.pdbx_seq_one_letter_code
_entity_poly.pdbx_strand_id
1 'polypeptide(L)'
;MSTDDTKTGAQAMRALDMLETLSGRVLDGMSNKDLAEAMRCPPPYVTRTAETLIRKGWVEKDESTGRFRITTRFSRLTFRVMADFDRAKTALEQSQRNYTLSN
;
A
#
# COMPACT_ATOMS: atom_id res chain seq x y z
N MET A 1 0.47 -5.52 29.30
CA MET A 1 0.28 -4.90 27.98
C MET A 1 -0.03 -3.43 28.22
N SER A 2 0.86 -2.51 27.87
CA SER A 2 0.65 -1.09 28.15
C SER A 2 -0.41 -0.51 27.21
N THR A 3 -1.19 0.45 27.68
CA THR A 3 -2.23 1.12 26.88
C THR A 3 -1.69 1.79 25.62
N ASP A 4 -0.38 2.07 25.60
CA ASP A 4 0.35 2.65 24.47
C ASP A 4 0.63 1.64 23.34
N ASP A 5 0.88 0.37 23.68
CA ASP A 5 1.06 -0.71 22.70
C ASP A 5 -0.24 -0.97 21.92
N THR A 6 -1.38 -0.88 22.62
CA THR A 6 -2.72 -1.05 22.03
C THR A 6 -3.06 0.10 21.08
N LYS A 7 -2.70 1.33 21.45
CA LYS A 7 -2.91 2.53 20.59
C LYS A 7 -2.02 2.51 19.35
N THR A 8 -0.77 2.06 19.50
CA THR A 8 0.19 1.93 18.41
C THR A 8 -0.27 0.87 17.41
N GLY A 9 -0.70 -0.31 17.89
CA GLY A 9 -1.29 -1.34 17.04
C GLY A 9 -2.50 -0.82 16.26
N ALA A 10 -3.39 -0.08 16.91
CA ALA A 10 -4.56 0.49 16.24
C ALA A 10 -4.22 1.53 15.15
N GLN A 11 -3.17 2.34 15.33
CA GLN A 11 -2.70 3.27 14.29
C GLN A 11 -2.06 2.55 13.11
N ALA A 12 -1.28 1.50 13.36
CA ALA A 12 -0.67 0.70 12.31
C ALA A 12 -1.74 0.01 11.45
N MET A 13 -2.74 -0.61 12.07
CA MET A 13 -3.86 -1.23 11.35
C MET A 13 -4.61 -0.23 10.47
N ARG A 14 -4.94 0.96 11.01
CA ARG A 14 -5.59 2.01 10.21
C ARG A 14 -4.77 2.46 9.00
N ALA A 15 -3.44 2.50 9.13
CA ALA A 15 -2.57 2.85 8.01
C ALA A 15 -2.61 1.78 6.90
N LEU A 16 -2.67 0.49 7.28
CA LEU A 16 -2.84 -0.62 6.35
C LEU A 16 -4.21 -0.56 5.68
N ASP A 17 -5.29 -0.39 6.45
CA ASP A 17 -6.66 -0.25 5.94
C ASP A 17 -6.78 0.90 4.92
N MET A 18 -6.13 2.03 5.20
CA MET A 18 -6.11 3.18 4.29
C MET A 18 -5.40 2.86 2.97
N LEU A 19 -4.27 2.14 3.01
CA LEU A 19 -3.55 1.74 1.80
C LEU A 19 -4.35 0.73 0.98
N GLU A 20 -4.98 -0.25 1.63
CA GLU A 20 -5.86 -1.21 0.96
C GLU A 20 -7.03 -0.49 0.27
N THR A 21 -7.68 0.42 0.98
CA THR A 21 -8.81 1.20 0.47
C THR A 21 -8.41 2.06 -0.74
N LEU A 22 -7.28 2.76 -0.66
CA LEU A 22 -6.80 3.62 -1.75
C LEU A 22 -6.28 2.82 -2.96
N SER A 23 -5.86 1.56 -2.78
CA SER A 23 -5.34 0.73 -3.87
C SER A 23 -6.38 0.46 -4.96
N GLY A 24 -7.68 0.51 -4.64
CA GLY A 24 -8.77 0.40 -5.60
C GLY A 24 -9.07 1.68 -6.39
N ARG A 25 -8.46 2.83 -6.03
CA ARG A 25 -8.75 4.16 -6.61
C ARG A 25 -7.49 5.01 -6.80
N VAL A 26 -6.41 4.41 -7.31
CA VAL A 26 -5.10 5.08 -7.42
C VAL A 26 -5.12 6.32 -8.31
N LEU A 27 -5.97 6.35 -9.34
CA LEU A 27 -6.08 7.47 -10.28
C LEU A 27 -6.92 8.63 -9.72
N ASP A 28 -8.13 8.33 -9.24
CA ASP A 28 -9.09 9.35 -8.80
C ASP A 28 -8.87 9.79 -7.35
N GLY A 29 -8.21 8.94 -6.55
CA GLY A 29 -8.11 9.10 -5.11
C GLY A 29 -9.46 9.06 -4.39
N MET A 30 -9.45 9.41 -3.11
CA MET A 30 -10.64 9.44 -2.25
C MET A 30 -10.67 10.68 -1.37
N SER A 31 -11.86 11.24 -1.13
CA SER A 31 -12.00 12.34 -0.19
C SER A 31 -11.84 11.85 1.25
N ASN A 32 -11.59 12.77 2.19
CA ASN A 32 -11.55 12.43 3.62
C ASN A 32 -12.85 11.75 4.09
N LYS A 33 -14.00 12.23 3.62
CA LYS A 33 -15.31 11.67 3.95
C LYS A 33 -15.44 10.23 3.45
N ASP A 34 -15.10 9.98 2.18
CA ASP A 34 -15.22 8.64 1.58
C ASP A 34 -14.28 7.64 2.28
N LEU A 35 -13.09 8.08 2.68
CA LEU A 35 -12.15 7.25 3.44
C LEU A 35 -12.63 6.96 4.85
N ALA A 36 -13.19 7.96 5.55
CA ALA A 36 -13.73 7.77 6.88
C ALA A 36 -14.88 6.74 6.87
N GLU A 37 -15.73 6.80 5.86
CA GLU A 37 -16.80 5.83 5.64
C GLU A 37 -16.26 4.43 5.31
N ALA A 38 -15.34 4.32 4.34
CA ALA A 38 -14.76 3.05 3.93
C ALA A 38 -13.99 2.36 5.07
N MET A 39 -13.19 3.12 5.82
CA MET A 39 -12.41 2.63 6.97
C MET A 39 -13.24 2.51 8.26
N ARG A 40 -14.52 2.91 8.23
CA ARG A 40 -15.43 2.94 9.39
C ARG A 40 -14.82 3.63 10.61
N CYS A 41 -14.15 4.75 10.40
CA CYS A 41 -13.51 5.51 11.46
C CYS A 41 -13.85 7.02 11.39
N PRO A 42 -13.73 7.75 12.51
CA PRO A 42 -14.01 9.19 12.49
C PRO A 42 -13.01 9.96 11.59
N PRO A 43 -13.43 11.02 10.88
CA PRO A 43 -12.56 11.77 9.94
C PRO A 43 -11.21 12.25 10.48
N PRO A 44 -11.07 12.67 11.76
CA PRO A 44 -9.76 13.04 12.31
C PRO A 44 -8.73 11.90 12.29
N TYR A 45 -9.18 10.64 12.38
CA TYR A 45 -8.30 9.47 12.29
C TYR A 45 -7.74 9.31 10.88
N VAL A 46 -8.54 9.57 9.84
CA VAL A 46 -8.08 9.55 8.45
C VAL A 46 -7.00 10.61 8.25
N THR A 47 -7.21 11.85 8.68
CA THR A 47 -6.21 12.93 8.53
C THR A 47 -4.89 12.57 9.21
N ARG A 48 -4.92 12.09 10.46
CA ARG A 48 -3.70 11.70 11.18
C ARG A 48 -2.97 10.52 10.52
N THR A 49 -3.73 9.54 10.02
CA THR A 49 -3.17 8.39 9.29
C THR A 49 -2.57 8.83 7.96
N ALA A 50 -3.28 9.68 7.21
CA ALA A 50 -2.83 10.25 5.95
C ALA A 50 -1.53 11.03 6.12
N GLU A 51 -1.43 11.91 7.12
CA GLU A 51 -0.19 12.63 7.43
C GLU A 51 1.01 11.69 7.66
N THR A 52 0.78 10.57 8.35
CA THR A 52 1.82 9.57 8.60
C THR A 52 2.28 8.92 7.30
N LEU A 53 1.33 8.54 6.44
CA LEU A 53 1.62 7.94 5.13
C LEU A 53 2.21 8.93 4.13
N ILE A 54 1.83 10.21 4.20
CA ILE A 54 2.39 11.32 3.43
C ILE A 54 3.83 11.56 3.82
N ARG A 55 4.15 11.62 5.12
CA ARG A 55 5.55 11.72 5.59
C ARG A 55 6.41 10.54 5.12
N LYS A 56 5.82 9.34 5.01
CA LYS A 56 6.50 8.15 4.44
C LYS A 56 6.64 8.21 2.92
N GLY A 57 5.87 9.09 2.27
CA GLY A 57 5.78 9.27 0.83
C GLY A 57 4.96 8.19 0.12
N TRP A 58 4.07 7.47 0.82
CA TRP A 58 3.24 6.40 0.26
C TRP A 58 1.86 6.86 -0.18
N VAL A 59 1.36 7.91 0.47
CA VAL A 59 0.13 8.61 0.10
C VAL A 59 0.48 10.06 -0.19
N GLU A 60 -0.28 10.69 -1.07
CA GLU A 60 -0.27 12.14 -1.25
C GLU A 60 -1.70 12.68 -1.22
N LYS A 61 -1.83 13.97 -0.97
CA LYS A 61 -3.08 14.71 -1.09
C LYS A 61 -2.96 15.61 -2.31
N ASP A 62 -3.91 15.50 -3.23
CA ASP A 62 -4.05 16.42 -4.34
C ASP A 62 -4.57 17.77 -3.80
N GLU A 63 -3.80 18.83 -3.98
CA GLU A 63 -4.14 20.18 -3.50
C GLU A 63 -5.33 20.79 -4.24
N SER A 64 -5.59 20.38 -5.49
CA SER A 64 -6.70 20.91 -6.30
C SER A 64 -8.04 20.29 -5.93
N THR A 65 -8.06 18.98 -5.63
CA THR A 65 -9.30 18.23 -5.34
C THR A 65 -9.47 17.90 -3.87
N GLY A 66 -8.40 18.00 -3.07
CA GLY A 66 -8.35 17.60 -1.67
C GLY A 66 -8.38 16.08 -1.44
N ARG A 67 -8.27 15.27 -2.50
CA ARG A 67 -8.35 13.80 -2.45
C ARG A 67 -7.00 13.18 -2.12
N PHE A 68 -7.03 12.05 -1.42
CA PHE A 68 -5.85 11.26 -1.11
C PHE A 68 -5.68 10.12 -2.12
N ARG A 69 -4.44 9.85 -2.54
CA ARG A 69 -4.12 8.74 -3.45
C ARG A 69 -2.77 8.10 -3.12
N ILE A 70 -2.60 6.85 -3.55
CA ILE A 70 -1.33 6.14 -3.45
C ILE A 70 -0.30 6.75 -4.40
N THR A 71 0.92 6.96 -3.92
CA THR A 71 2.03 7.43 -4.75
C THR A 71 2.73 6.27 -5.47
N THR A 72 3.52 6.60 -6.49
CA THR A 72 4.39 5.65 -7.18
C THR A 72 5.42 4.99 -6.27
N ARG A 73 5.75 5.57 -5.11
CA ARG A 73 6.70 4.99 -4.14
C ARG A 73 6.15 3.69 -3.55
N PHE A 74 4.85 3.63 -3.27
CA PHE A 74 4.21 2.40 -2.80
C PHE A 74 4.10 1.38 -3.94
N SER A 75 3.72 1.81 -5.15
CA SER A 75 3.69 0.92 -6.33
C SER A 75 5.05 0.28 -6.63
N ARG A 76 6.16 1.00 -6.39
CA ARG A 76 7.51 0.42 -6.51
C ARG A 76 7.76 -0.74 -5.55
N LEU A 77 7.13 -0.75 -4.37
CA LEU A 77 7.24 -1.87 -3.44
C LEU A 77 6.58 -3.12 -4.03
N THR A 78 5.37 -2.98 -4.58
CA THR A 78 4.64 -4.10 -5.17
C THR A 78 5.34 -4.63 -6.44
N PHE A 79 5.89 -3.75 -7.28
CA PHE A 79 6.65 -4.17 -8.46
C PHE A 79 7.95 -4.92 -8.11
N ARG A 80 8.59 -4.64 -6.97
CA ARG A 80 9.75 -5.43 -6.54
C ARG A 80 9.40 -6.87 -6.21
N VAL A 81 8.23 -7.10 -5.62
CA VAL A 81 7.72 -8.44 -5.33
C VAL A 81 7.47 -9.18 -6.66
N MET A 82 6.81 -8.53 -7.62
CA MET A 82 6.58 -9.13 -8.95
C MET A 82 7.89 -9.45 -9.67
N ALA A 83 8.86 -8.54 -9.64
CA ALA A 83 10.17 -8.78 -10.24
C ALA A 83 10.91 -9.97 -9.61
N ASP A 84 10.64 -10.30 -8.35
CA ASP A 84 11.22 -11.47 -7.70
C ASP A 84 10.60 -12.78 -8.20
N PHE A 85 9.27 -12.79 -8.37
CA PHE A 85 8.57 -13.91 -9.02
C PHE A 85 9.07 -14.12 -10.46
N ASP A 86 9.29 -13.05 -11.24
CA ASP A 86 9.81 -13.15 -12.60
C ASP A 86 11.22 -13.76 -12.65
N ARG A 87 12.09 -13.41 -11.69
CA ARG A 87 13.42 -14.03 -11.55
C ARG A 87 13.31 -15.52 -11.24
N ALA A 88 12.45 -15.89 -10.29
CA ALA A 88 12.24 -17.29 -9.92
C ALA A 88 11.72 -18.12 -11.10
N LYS A 89 10.77 -17.57 -11.86
CA LYS A 89 10.26 -18.19 -13.10
C LYS A 89 11.39 -18.41 -14.12
N THR A 90 12.20 -17.38 -14.36
CA THR A 90 13.33 -17.46 -15.32
C THR A 90 14.34 -18.53 -14.91
N ALA A 91 14.67 -18.63 -13.62
CA ALA A 91 15.58 -19.64 -13.12
C ALA A 91 15.04 -21.07 -13.31
N LEU A 92 13.75 -21.29 -13.04
CA LEU A 92 13.09 -22.58 -13.25
C LEU A 92 13.13 -23.00 -14.73
N GLU A 93 12.81 -22.08 -15.64
CA GLU A 93 12.86 -22.35 -17.08
C GLU A 93 14.28 -22.71 -17.55
N GLN A 94 15.31 -22.07 -16.99
CA GLN A 94 16.71 -22.42 -17.29
C GLN A 94 17.04 -23.84 -16.81
N SER A 95 16.65 -24.21 -15.58
CA SER A 95 16.86 -25.57 -15.07
C SER A 95 16.17 -26.64 -15.92
N GLN A 96 14.94 -26.38 -16.38
CA GLN A 96 14.21 -27.28 -17.27
C GLN A 96 14.92 -27.45 -18.62
N ARG A 97 15.35 -26.34 -19.25
CA ARG A 97 16.09 -26.39 -20.52
C ARG A 97 17.38 -27.21 -20.39
N ASN A 98 18.14 -27.02 -19.32
CA ASN A 98 19.38 -27.75 -19.08
C ASN A 98 19.14 -29.26 -18.90
N TYR A 99 18.05 -29.64 -18.23
CA TYR A 99 17.68 -31.05 -18.07
C TYR A 99 17.33 -31.71 -19.40
N THR A 100 16.58 -31.04 -20.27
CA THR A 100 16.21 -31.56 -21.60
C THR A 100 17.41 -31.66 -22.55
N LEU A 101 18.41 -30.79 -22.41
CA LEU A 101 19.63 -30.82 -23.23
C LEU A 101 20.69 -31.83 -22.75
N SER A 102 20.53 -32.35 -21.52
CA SER A 102 21.45 -33.33 -20.91
C SER A 102 21.00 -34.78 -21.10
N ASN A 103 19.87 -35.03 -21.77
CA ASN A 103 19.37 -36.33 -22.20
C ASN A 103 19.49 -36.46 -23.73
#